data_AF-A0A3D4QGS4-F1
#
_entry.id   AF-A0A3D4QGS4-F1
#
_cell.length_a   1.000
_cell.length_b   1.000
_cell.length_c   1.000
_cell.angle_alpha   90.00
_cell.angle_beta   90.00
_cell.angle_gamma   90.00
#
_symmetry.space_group_name_H-M   'P 1'
#
loop_
_entity.id
_entity.type
_entity.pdbx_description
1 polymer ?
#
loop_
_entity_poly.entity_id
_entity_poly.type
_entity_poly.pdbx_seq_one_letter_code
_entity_poly.pdbx_strand_id
1 'polypeptide(L)'
;MAFEKVEIFEFEPQSEEFEKAYFDLLDRLRQHALSQILPPENAHGYSHGRQWQTVTSSEPDEVSHLKIHEHQAQIKFDDILEHRLSVIFDFTQGIVSSFSDGYMQTMYQAVSEACEKSGNIVRSNEIGSPALSFLQALKNIQFGVDRAGKISRPEFHLGTDAFKKLEEDAERLGNKFKEEVERVTKEKEEEALAREAERLSRFKGS
;
A
#
# COMPACT_ATOMS: atom_id res chain seq x y z
N MET A 1 18.41 -33.39 -45.65
CA MET A 1 17.27 -32.47 -45.82
C MET A 1 17.38 -31.45 -44.70
N ALA A 2 17.75 -30.22 -45.03
CA ALA A 2 17.67 -29.12 -44.09
C ALA A 2 16.22 -28.64 -44.08
N PHE A 3 15.59 -28.58 -42.91
CA PHE A 3 14.28 -27.95 -42.78
C PHE A 3 14.50 -26.45 -42.97
N GLU A 4 13.90 -25.91 -44.04
CA GLU A 4 13.84 -24.48 -44.27
C GLU A 4 13.09 -23.85 -43.10
N LYS A 5 13.68 -22.83 -42.46
CA LYS A 5 13.09 -22.13 -41.33
C LYS A 5 11.88 -21.37 -41.87
N VAL A 6 10.70 -21.96 -41.76
CA VAL A 6 9.44 -21.25 -42.05
C VAL A 6 9.30 -20.17 -40.99
N GLU A 7 9.48 -18.91 -41.37
CA GLU A 7 9.12 -17.77 -40.52
C GLU A 7 7.58 -17.76 -40.44
N ILE A 8 7.05 -18.32 -39.35
CA ILE A 8 5.60 -18.45 -39.12
C ILE A 8 4.98 -17.09 -38.77
N PHE A 9 5.79 -16.09 -38.41
CA PHE A 9 5.34 -14.75 -38.05
C PHE A 9 6.09 -13.70 -38.87
N GLU A 10 5.45 -13.18 -39.92
CA GLU A 10 5.99 -12.15 -40.83
C GLU A 10 6.17 -10.76 -40.16
N PHE A 11 5.98 -10.66 -38.83
CA PHE A 11 5.86 -9.42 -38.08
C PHE A 11 6.79 -9.31 -36.86
N GLU A 12 7.93 -10.02 -36.82
CA GLU A 12 8.84 -9.97 -35.66
C GLU A 12 9.20 -8.53 -35.21
N PRO A 13 9.62 -7.60 -36.10
CA PRO A 13 9.94 -6.24 -35.68
C PRO A 13 8.73 -5.47 -35.12
N GLN A 14 7.55 -5.64 -35.72
CA GLN A 14 6.32 -5.00 -35.26
C GLN A 14 5.84 -5.61 -33.93
N SER A 15 6.09 -6.89 -33.70
CA SER A 15 5.81 -7.57 -32.43
C SER A 15 6.67 -7.00 -31.31
N GLU A 16 7.98 -6.81 -31.55
CA GLU A 16 8.88 -6.20 -30.56
C GLU A 16 8.46 -4.77 -30.20
N GLU A 17 8.14 -3.95 -31.21
CA GLU A 17 7.65 -2.58 -30.99
C GLU A 17 6.33 -2.55 -30.22
N PHE A 18 5.41 -3.45 -30.56
CA PHE A 18 4.14 -3.60 -29.86
C PHE A 18 4.34 -4.05 -28.42
N GLU A 19 5.14 -5.09 -28.18
CA GLU A 19 5.43 -5.61 -26.84
C GLU A 19 6.02 -4.52 -25.95
N LYS A 20 7.01 -3.78 -26.46
CA LYS A 20 7.60 -2.65 -25.73
C LYS A 20 6.57 -1.59 -25.39
N ALA A 21 5.79 -1.13 -26.37
CA ALA A 21 4.76 -0.12 -26.15
C ALA A 21 3.67 -0.60 -25.16
N TYR A 22 3.34 -1.89 -25.21
CA TYR A 22 2.40 -2.53 -24.32
C TYR A 22 2.92 -2.62 -22.88
N PHE A 23 4.18 -3.03 -22.67
CA PHE A 23 4.80 -3.02 -21.35
C PHE A 23 4.96 -1.62 -20.77
N ASP A 24 5.29 -0.62 -21.61
CA ASP A 24 5.34 0.79 -21.19
C ASP A 24 3.95 1.31 -20.79
N LEU A 25 2.88 0.83 -21.42
CA LEU A 25 1.50 1.12 -21.00
C LEU A 25 1.19 0.45 -19.66
N LEU A 26 1.48 -0.85 -19.53
CA LEU A 26 1.26 -1.59 -18.28
C LEU A 26 1.97 -0.95 -17.10
N ASP A 27 3.24 -0.54 -17.27
CA ASP A 27 4.00 0.09 -16.19
C ASP A 27 3.39 1.43 -15.77
N ARG A 28 2.94 2.26 -16.72
CA ARG A 28 2.24 3.51 -16.41
C ARG A 28 0.94 3.28 -15.66
N LEU A 29 0.14 2.30 -16.08
CA LEU A 29 -1.12 1.97 -15.41
C LEU A 29 -0.86 1.39 -14.00
N ARG A 30 0.16 0.56 -13.86
CA ARG A 30 0.62 0.02 -12.58
C ARG A 30 1.08 1.14 -11.63
N GLN A 31 1.92 2.05 -12.10
CA GLN A 31 2.38 3.20 -11.31
C GLN A 31 1.20 4.08 -10.89
N HIS A 32 0.25 4.32 -11.79
CA HIS A 32 -0.96 5.07 -11.48
C HIS A 32 -1.80 4.39 -10.40
N ALA A 33 -2.04 3.08 -10.51
CA ALA A 33 -2.77 2.32 -9.50
C ALA A 33 -2.06 2.34 -8.13
N LEU A 34 -0.74 2.17 -8.11
CA LEU A 34 0.06 2.24 -6.88
C LEU A 34 0.08 3.64 -6.25
N SER A 35 0.03 4.71 -7.05
CA SER A 35 0.01 6.08 -6.53
C SER A 35 -1.23 6.40 -5.67
N GLN A 36 -2.30 5.60 -5.82
CA GLN A 36 -3.50 5.71 -4.98
C GLN A 36 -3.32 5.07 -3.60
N ILE A 37 -2.26 4.27 -3.42
CA ILE A 37 -1.98 3.49 -2.22
C ILE A 37 -0.79 4.08 -1.47
N LEU A 38 0.28 4.40 -2.20
CA LEU A 38 1.52 4.93 -1.64
C LEU A 38 1.94 6.18 -2.42
N PRO A 39 2.29 7.28 -1.73
CA PRO A 39 2.88 8.43 -2.38
C PRO A 39 4.15 8.03 -3.16
N PRO A 40 4.33 8.52 -4.41
CA PRO A 40 5.43 8.10 -5.26
C PRO A 40 6.80 8.47 -4.67
N GLU A 41 6.87 9.45 -3.76
CA GLU A 41 8.13 9.82 -3.10
C GLU A 41 8.63 8.75 -2.12
N ASN A 42 7.74 7.86 -1.67
CA ASN A 42 8.06 6.75 -0.78
C ASN A 42 8.31 5.44 -1.55
N ALA A 43 8.19 5.45 -2.88
CA ALA A 43 8.45 4.29 -3.73
C ALA A 43 9.95 4.24 -4.11
N HIS A 44 10.62 3.18 -3.68
CA HIS A 44 12.02 2.93 -4.03
C HIS A 44 12.13 1.78 -5.03
N GLY A 45 12.86 2.01 -6.13
CA GLY A 45 13.20 0.99 -7.10
C GLY A 45 14.56 0.37 -6.81
N TYR A 46 14.61 -0.96 -6.77
CA TYR A 46 15.86 -1.72 -6.64
C TYR A 46 16.03 -2.61 -7.87
N SER A 47 17.11 -2.42 -8.62
CA SER A 47 17.35 -3.16 -9.87
C SER A 47 18.16 -4.45 -9.67
N HIS A 48 18.70 -4.69 -8.47
CA HIS A 48 19.52 -5.86 -8.18
C HIS A 48 19.37 -6.30 -6.72
N GLY A 49 19.63 -7.58 -6.48
CA GLY A 49 19.54 -8.20 -5.16
C GLY A 49 18.15 -8.72 -4.84
N ARG A 50 18.08 -9.69 -3.92
CA ARG A 50 16.82 -10.25 -3.38
C ARG A 50 16.52 -9.74 -1.98
N GLN A 51 17.43 -8.95 -1.44
CA GLN A 51 17.49 -8.53 -0.05
C GLN A 51 18.04 -7.11 0.03
N TRP A 52 17.62 -6.37 1.06
CA TRP A 52 18.22 -5.10 1.43
C TRP A 52 18.27 -4.99 2.95
N GLN A 53 19.20 -4.16 3.44
CA GLN A 53 19.38 -3.89 4.86
C GLN A 53 19.49 -2.39 5.03
N THR A 54 18.71 -1.84 5.96
CA THR A 54 18.70 -0.40 6.22
C THR A 54 19.53 -0.13 7.46
N VAL A 55 20.74 0.40 7.29
CA VAL A 55 21.69 0.66 8.39
C VAL A 55 21.14 1.66 9.42
N THR A 56 20.17 2.48 9.03
CA THR A 56 19.52 3.48 9.87
C THR A 56 18.19 3.01 10.47
N SER A 57 17.83 1.72 10.36
CA SER A 57 16.63 1.19 11.00
C SER A 57 16.82 1.03 12.52
N SER A 58 15.71 0.90 13.25
CA SER A 58 15.73 0.55 14.68
C SER A 58 16.28 -0.86 14.94
N GLU A 59 16.36 -1.70 13.91
CA GLU A 59 16.87 -3.07 13.95
C GLU A 59 17.87 -3.28 12.81
N PRO A 60 19.10 -2.73 12.96
CA PRO A 60 20.05 -2.65 11.86
C PRO A 60 20.52 -4.03 11.37
N ASP A 61 20.40 -5.08 12.17
CA ASP A 61 20.76 -6.46 11.82
C ASP A 61 19.66 -7.22 11.06
N GLU A 62 18.46 -6.64 10.92
CA GLU A 62 17.35 -7.27 10.21
C GLU A 62 17.53 -7.12 8.69
N VAL A 63 17.55 -8.25 7.99
CA VAL A 63 17.60 -8.31 6.52
C VAL A 63 16.18 -8.38 5.97
N SER A 64 15.81 -7.40 5.16
CA SER A 64 14.53 -7.39 4.44
C SER A 64 14.65 -8.16 3.13
N HIS A 65 13.56 -8.81 2.71
CA HIS A 65 13.51 -9.67 1.54
C HIS A 65 12.46 -9.19 0.53
N LEU A 66 12.78 -9.27 -0.76
CA LEU A 66 11.80 -9.00 -1.82
C LEU A 66 10.78 -10.14 -1.88
N LYS A 67 9.49 -9.79 -1.84
CA LYS A 67 8.38 -10.72 -2.10
C LYS A 67 8.10 -10.75 -3.60
N ILE A 68 7.97 -11.94 -4.16
CA ILE A 68 7.65 -12.13 -5.58
C ILE A 68 6.13 -12.12 -5.72
N HIS A 69 5.64 -11.31 -6.64
CA HIS A 69 4.24 -11.27 -7.02
C HIS A 69 4.09 -11.88 -8.41
N GLU A 70 3.21 -12.86 -8.54
CA GLU A 70 2.90 -13.52 -9.81
C GLU A 70 1.43 -13.25 -10.15
N HIS A 71 1.20 -12.81 -11.39
CA HIS A 71 -0.13 -12.50 -11.90
C HIS A 71 -0.30 -13.19 -13.24
N GLN A 72 -1.46 -13.82 -13.41
CA GLN A 72 -1.83 -14.48 -14.65
C GLN A 72 -3.07 -13.80 -15.21
N ALA A 73 -2.99 -13.44 -16.49
CA ALA A 73 -4.16 -13.10 -17.29
C ALA A 73 -4.24 -14.06 -18.47
N GLN A 74 -5.44 -14.30 -18.97
CA GLN A 74 -5.70 -15.28 -20.03
C GLN A 74 -6.60 -14.65 -21.09
N ILE A 75 -6.27 -14.89 -22.36
CA ILE A 75 -7.10 -14.56 -23.52
C ILE A 75 -7.67 -15.87 -24.04
N LYS A 76 -9.00 -15.97 -24.19
CA LYS A 76 -9.63 -17.19 -24.72
C LYS A 76 -9.44 -17.24 -26.23
N PHE A 77 -9.31 -18.45 -26.76
CA PHE A 77 -9.16 -18.66 -28.19
C PHE A 77 -10.38 -18.14 -28.99
N ASP A 78 -11.59 -18.32 -28.45
CA ASP A 78 -12.82 -17.85 -29.10
C ASP A 78 -12.81 -16.32 -29.30
N ASP A 79 -12.28 -15.56 -28.33
CA ASP A 79 -12.16 -14.10 -28.45
C ASP A 79 -11.22 -13.68 -29.59
N ILE A 80 -10.22 -14.51 -29.91
CA ILE A 80 -9.30 -14.31 -31.04
C ILE A 80 -10.03 -14.59 -32.36
N LEU A 81 -10.79 -15.68 -32.44
CA LEU A 81 -11.57 -16.03 -33.64
C LEU A 81 -12.61 -14.96 -33.98
N GLU A 82 -13.24 -14.38 -32.96
CA GLU A 82 -14.23 -13.31 -33.11
C GLU A 82 -13.59 -11.92 -33.38
N HIS A 83 -12.26 -11.84 -33.48
CA HIS A 83 -11.51 -10.60 -33.70
C HIS A 83 -11.87 -9.49 -32.69
N ARG A 84 -12.15 -9.90 -31.44
CA ARG A 84 -12.57 -8.96 -30.39
C ARG A 84 -11.37 -8.21 -29.82
N LEU A 85 -11.06 -7.07 -30.43
CA LEU A 85 -9.98 -6.19 -29.97
C LEU A 85 -10.19 -5.65 -28.53
N SER A 86 -11.43 -5.63 -28.03
CA SER A 86 -11.73 -5.23 -26.65
C SER A 86 -10.99 -6.08 -25.61
N VAL A 87 -10.69 -7.32 -25.94
CA VAL A 87 -10.06 -8.29 -25.02
C VAL A 87 -8.65 -7.87 -24.61
N ILE A 88 -7.96 -7.08 -25.43
CA ILE A 88 -6.65 -6.50 -25.05
C ILE A 88 -6.81 -5.54 -23.86
N PHE A 89 -7.87 -4.72 -23.86
CA PHE A 89 -8.15 -3.81 -22.74
C PHE A 89 -8.59 -4.58 -21.49
N ASP A 90 -9.48 -5.56 -21.65
CA ASP A 90 -9.93 -6.41 -20.54
C ASP A 90 -8.75 -7.16 -19.90
N PHE A 91 -7.84 -7.66 -20.72
CA PHE A 91 -6.61 -8.33 -20.31
C PHE A 91 -5.67 -7.38 -19.56
N THR A 92 -5.45 -6.18 -20.11
CA THR A 92 -4.61 -5.13 -19.47
C THR A 92 -5.17 -4.76 -18.10
N GLN A 93 -6.48 -4.50 -18.03
CA GLN A 93 -7.16 -4.14 -16.79
C GLN A 93 -7.10 -5.29 -15.77
N GLY A 94 -7.26 -6.54 -16.23
CA GLY A 94 -7.15 -7.73 -15.39
C GLY A 94 -5.76 -7.86 -14.73
N ILE A 95 -4.68 -7.62 -15.48
CA ILE A 95 -3.31 -7.63 -14.94
C ILE A 95 -3.14 -6.53 -13.89
N VAL A 96 -3.52 -5.29 -14.22
CA VAL A 96 -3.33 -4.14 -13.31
C VAL A 96 -4.16 -4.29 -12.03
N SER A 97 -5.40 -4.79 -12.13
CA SER A 97 -6.24 -5.07 -10.97
C SER A 97 -5.63 -6.16 -10.09
N SER A 98 -5.26 -7.30 -10.69
CA SER A 98 -4.64 -8.41 -9.94
C SER A 98 -3.35 -7.96 -9.23
N PHE A 99 -2.53 -7.15 -9.91
CA PHE A 99 -1.34 -6.56 -9.33
C PHE A 99 -1.65 -5.68 -8.12
N SER A 100 -2.62 -4.78 -8.26
CA SER A 100 -3.01 -3.84 -7.21
C SER A 100 -3.56 -4.58 -5.99
N ASP A 101 -4.39 -5.60 -6.20
CA ASP A 101 -4.96 -6.43 -5.13
C ASP A 101 -3.86 -7.19 -4.38
N GLY A 102 -2.95 -7.85 -5.11
CA GLY A 102 -1.83 -8.59 -4.52
C GLY A 102 -0.86 -7.67 -3.75
N TYR A 103 -0.64 -6.46 -4.26
CA TYR A 103 0.17 -5.45 -3.57
C TYR A 103 -0.49 -5.02 -2.26
N MET A 104 -1.78 -4.66 -2.29
CA MET A 104 -2.54 -4.26 -1.10
C MET A 104 -2.54 -5.35 -0.03
N GLN A 105 -2.78 -6.60 -0.43
CA GLN A 105 -2.74 -7.74 0.49
C GLN A 105 -1.38 -7.87 1.17
N THR A 106 -0.30 -7.75 0.40
CA THR A 106 1.07 -7.88 0.91
C THR A 106 1.47 -6.73 1.82
N MET A 107 1.03 -5.51 1.49
CA MET A 107 1.22 -4.32 2.31
C MET A 107 0.54 -4.49 3.67
N TYR A 108 -0.75 -4.85 3.69
CA TYR A 108 -1.45 -5.08 4.97
C TYR A 108 -0.86 -6.21 5.78
N GLN A 109 -0.41 -7.28 5.13
CA GLN A 109 0.29 -8.36 5.81
C GLN A 109 1.59 -7.87 6.46
N ALA A 110 2.41 -7.09 5.73
CA ALA A 110 3.65 -6.54 6.27
C ALA A 110 3.40 -5.59 7.46
N VAL A 111 2.36 -4.76 7.39
CA VAL A 111 1.94 -3.89 8.51
C VAL A 111 1.48 -4.73 9.70
N SER A 112 0.69 -5.79 9.47
CA SER A 112 0.23 -6.69 10.52
C SER A 112 1.39 -7.40 11.22
N GLU A 113 2.33 -7.96 10.45
CA GLU A 113 3.54 -8.62 10.95
C GLU A 113 4.39 -7.65 11.80
N ALA A 114 4.55 -6.41 11.36
CA ALA A 114 5.27 -5.38 12.11
C ALA A 114 4.56 -5.00 13.43
N CYS A 115 3.23 -4.89 13.42
CA CYS A 115 2.44 -4.64 14.62
C CYS A 115 2.49 -5.82 15.61
N GLU A 116 2.47 -7.06 15.11
CA GLU A 116 2.64 -8.28 15.92
C GLU A 116 4.01 -8.31 16.60
N LYS A 117 5.07 -8.05 15.84
CA LYS A 117 6.45 -8.04 16.35
C LYS A 117 6.67 -6.96 17.41
N SER A 118 6.12 -5.76 17.20
CA SER A 118 6.23 -4.64 18.14
C SER A 118 5.26 -4.72 19.32
N GLY A 119 4.29 -5.65 19.28
CA GLY A 119 3.21 -5.72 20.27
C GLY A 119 2.19 -4.58 20.18
N ASN A 120 2.25 -3.76 19.13
CA ASN A 120 1.34 -2.63 18.91
C ASN A 120 0.01 -3.10 18.30
N ILE A 121 -0.71 -3.96 19.04
CA ILE A 121 -1.99 -4.53 18.63
C ILE A 121 -3.07 -4.17 19.64
N VAL A 122 -4.21 -3.70 19.13
CA VAL A 122 -5.43 -3.53 19.93
C VAL A 122 -6.40 -4.65 19.61
N ARG A 123 -6.68 -5.49 20.60
CA ARG A 123 -7.58 -6.64 20.46
C ARG A 123 -9.02 -6.24 20.78
N SER A 124 -9.81 -6.01 19.75
CA SER A 124 -11.19 -5.51 19.91
C SER A 124 -12.11 -6.47 20.67
N ASN A 125 -11.87 -7.77 20.59
CA ASN A 125 -12.60 -8.80 21.32
C ASN A 125 -12.39 -8.74 22.85
N GLU A 126 -11.22 -8.30 23.32
CA GLU A 126 -10.94 -8.12 24.75
C GLU A 126 -11.65 -6.89 25.32
N ILE A 127 -11.80 -5.85 24.49
CA ILE A 127 -12.43 -4.57 24.85
C ILE A 127 -13.96 -4.66 24.74
N GLY A 128 -14.47 -5.43 23.79
CA GLY A 128 -15.91 -5.64 23.56
C GLY A 128 -16.64 -4.45 22.92
N SER A 129 -15.92 -3.41 22.50
CA SER A 129 -16.46 -2.21 21.87
C SER A 129 -15.55 -1.74 20.74
N PRO A 130 -16.01 -1.76 19.47
CA PRO A 130 -15.27 -1.20 18.35
C PRO A 130 -14.86 0.26 18.55
N ALA A 131 -15.72 1.09 19.13
CA ALA A 131 -15.44 2.50 19.37
C ALA A 131 -14.33 2.69 20.42
N LEU A 132 -14.38 1.98 21.54
CA LEU A 132 -13.31 2.01 22.55
C LEU A 132 -12.00 1.42 22.01
N SER A 133 -12.08 0.40 21.15
CA SER A 133 -10.90 -0.17 20.47
C SER A 133 -10.23 0.86 19.57
N PHE A 134 -11.02 1.61 18.81
CA PHE A 134 -10.53 2.71 17.98
C PHE A 134 -9.86 3.80 18.82
N LEU A 135 -10.47 4.21 19.93
CA LEU A 135 -9.88 5.18 20.85
C LEU A 135 -8.56 4.67 21.45
N GLN A 136 -8.48 3.39 21.82
CA GLN A 136 -7.24 2.80 22.30
C GLN A 136 -6.17 2.77 21.20
N ALA A 137 -6.53 2.48 19.95
CA ALA A 137 -5.62 2.56 18.82
C ALA A 137 -5.09 3.99 18.63
N LEU A 138 -5.96 5.01 18.70
CA LEU A 138 -5.55 6.42 18.66
C LEU A 138 -4.56 6.78 19.78
N LYS A 139 -4.76 6.26 20.99
CA LYS A 139 -3.84 6.50 22.13
C LYS A 139 -2.46 5.88 21.90
N ASN A 140 -2.38 4.75 21.19
CA ASN A 140 -1.14 4.03 20.92
C ASN A 140 -0.36 4.59 19.71
N ILE A 141 -1.05 5.19 18.74
CA ILE A 141 -0.41 5.74 17.54
C ILE A 141 0.29 7.07 17.87
N GLN A 142 1.40 7.32 17.18
CA GLN A 142 2.12 8.59 17.21
C GLN A 142 1.79 9.41 15.96
N PHE A 143 1.44 10.68 16.15
CA PHE A 143 1.22 11.59 15.04
C PHE A 143 2.54 12.15 14.53
N GLY A 144 2.60 12.43 13.23
CA GLY A 144 3.76 13.01 12.56
C GLY A 144 3.55 14.48 12.21
N VAL A 145 4.59 15.09 11.68
CA VAL A 145 4.55 16.42 11.06
C VAL A 145 5.10 16.29 9.65
N ASP A 146 4.41 16.87 8.67
CA ASP A 146 4.80 16.84 7.28
C ASP A 146 5.96 17.82 6.98
N ARG A 147 6.45 17.82 5.74
CA ARG A 147 7.54 18.71 5.30
C ARG A 147 7.17 20.20 5.37
N ALA A 148 5.88 20.54 5.37
CA ALA A 148 5.38 21.90 5.48
C ALA A 148 5.20 22.34 6.94
N GLY A 149 5.51 21.47 7.91
CA GLY A 149 5.32 21.76 9.33
C GLY A 149 3.87 21.59 9.80
N LYS A 150 3.01 20.94 9.01
CA LYS A 150 1.62 20.65 9.41
C LYS A 150 1.52 19.25 10.01
N ILE A 151 0.58 19.08 10.93
CA ILE A 151 0.29 17.79 11.54
C ILE A 151 -0.18 16.81 10.48
N SER A 152 0.46 15.63 10.45
CA SER A 152 0.05 14.48 9.65
C SER A 152 -0.69 13.49 10.55
N ARG A 153 -2.00 13.39 10.38
CA ARG A 153 -2.86 12.43 11.09
C ARG A 153 -2.80 11.05 10.44
N PRO A 154 -2.98 9.96 11.21
CA PRO A 154 -3.05 8.62 10.64
C PRO A 154 -4.34 8.42 9.84
N GLU A 155 -4.24 7.67 8.74
CA GLU A 155 -5.39 7.12 8.04
C GLU A 155 -5.75 5.74 8.62
N PHE A 156 -7.06 5.48 8.73
CA PHE A 156 -7.59 4.22 9.23
C PHE A 156 -8.26 3.45 8.10
N HIS A 157 -7.73 2.27 7.80
CA HIS A 157 -8.31 1.37 6.81
C HIS A 157 -9.25 0.37 7.51
N LEU A 158 -10.53 0.43 7.18
CA LEU A 158 -11.58 -0.39 7.78
C LEU A 158 -12.44 -0.98 6.66
N GLY A 159 -12.80 -2.26 6.77
CA GLY A 159 -13.83 -2.85 5.92
C GLY A 159 -15.19 -2.20 6.19
N THR A 160 -16.07 -2.17 5.19
CA THR A 160 -17.39 -1.51 5.28
C THR A 160 -18.22 -1.99 6.48
N ASP A 161 -18.19 -3.29 6.78
CA ASP A 161 -18.94 -3.87 7.90
C ASP A 161 -18.35 -3.49 9.25
N ALA A 162 -17.02 -3.39 9.33
CA ALA A 162 -16.33 -2.94 10.54
C ALA A 162 -16.60 -1.45 10.80
N PHE A 163 -16.62 -0.64 9.74
CA PHE A 163 -16.96 0.78 9.82
C PHE A 163 -18.37 1.01 10.35
N LYS A 164 -19.38 0.29 9.83
CA LYS A 164 -20.76 0.39 10.33
C LYS A 164 -20.88 0.06 11.82
N LYS A 165 -20.23 -1.02 12.26
CA LYS A 165 -20.21 -1.41 13.68
C LYS A 165 -19.53 -0.36 14.56
N LEU A 166 -18.47 0.28 14.05
CA LEU A 166 -17.79 1.36 14.74
C LEU A 166 -18.71 2.59 14.90
N GLU A 167 -19.41 2.96 13.83
CA GLU A 167 -20.33 4.10 13.81
C GLU A 167 -21.50 3.89 14.79
N GLU A 168 -22.18 2.74 14.71
CA GLU A 168 -23.28 2.38 15.61
C GLU A 168 -22.85 2.39 17.09
N ASP A 169 -21.66 1.85 17.39
CA ASP A 169 -21.13 1.81 18.74
C ASP A 169 -20.71 3.20 19.24
N ALA A 170 -20.13 4.04 18.37
CA ALA A 170 -19.78 5.41 18.70
C ALA A 170 -21.02 6.27 18.99
N GLU A 171 -22.10 6.09 18.22
CA GLU A 171 -23.38 6.74 18.48
C GLU A 171 -23.97 6.32 19.83
N ARG A 172 -23.89 5.03 20.15
CA ARG A 172 -24.35 4.48 21.44
C ARG A 172 -23.59 5.06 22.64
N LEU A 173 -22.27 5.24 22.52
CA LEU A 173 -21.46 5.87 23.59
C LEU A 173 -21.69 7.38 23.70
N GLY A 174 -22.19 8.01 22.64
CA GLY A 174 -22.64 9.40 22.62
C GLY A 174 -21.52 10.44 22.81
N ASN A 175 -21.87 11.60 23.37
CA ASN A 175 -20.99 12.77 23.40
C ASN A 175 -19.71 12.57 24.20
N LYS A 176 -19.74 11.78 25.29
CA LYS A 176 -18.55 11.52 26.11
C LYS A 176 -17.43 10.86 25.31
N PHE A 177 -17.78 9.97 24.39
CA PHE A 177 -16.81 9.32 23.52
C PHE A 177 -16.20 10.32 22.51
N LYS A 178 -17.03 11.17 21.90
CA LYS A 178 -16.57 12.21 20.98
C LYS A 178 -15.60 13.19 21.65
N GLU A 179 -15.94 13.66 22.85
CA GLU A 179 -15.09 14.55 23.64
C GLU A 179 -13.74 13.90 23.98
N GLU A 180 -13.75 12.62 24.34
CA GLU A 180 -12.53 11.86 24.64
C GLU A 180 -11.64 11.69 23.39
N VAL A 181 -12.24 11.36 22.24
CA VAL A 181 -11.52 11.28 20.96
C VAL A 181 -10.89 12.62 20.59
N GLU A 182 -11.64 13.72 20.71
CA GLU A 182 -11.13 15.06 20.43
C GLU A 182 -9.99 15.45 21.38
N ARG A 183 -10.12 15.14 22.67
CA ARG A 183 -9.09 15.43 23.66
C ARG A 183 -7.79 14.69 23.33
N VAL A 184 -7.88 13.38 23.11
CA VAL A 184 -6.71 12.55 22.74
C VAL A 184 -6.08 13.03 21.43
N THR A 185 -6.91 13.39 20.45
CA THR A 185 -6.40 13.90 19.17
C THR A 185 -5.58 15.18 19.39
N LYS A 186 -6.09 16.16 20.14
CA LYS A 186 -5.37 17.40 20.44
C LYS A 186 -4.07 17.16 21.21
N GLU A 187 -4.11 16.31 22.25
CA GLU A 187 -2.90 15.94 23.01
C GLU A 187 -1.82 15.36 22.09
N LYS A 188 -2.20 14.46 21.16
CA LYS A 188 -1.27 13.86 20.20
C LYS A 188 -0.72 14.84 19.17
N GLU A 189 -1.51 15.83 18.78
CA GLU A 189 -1.09 16.90 17.89
C GLU A 189 -0.02 17.79 18.53
N GLU A 190 -0.22 18.18 19.79
CA GLU A 190 0.75 18.96 20.55
C GLU A 190 2.05 18.18 20.77
N GLU A 191 1.95 16.89 21.13
CA GLU A 191 3.11 16.00 21.25
C GLU A 191 3.90 15.90 19.94
N ALA A 192 3.21 15.81 18.80
CA ALA A 192 3.87 15.71 17.48
C ALA A 192 4.67 16.98 17.16
N LEU A 193 4.08 18.16 17.40
CA LEU A 193 4.77 19.45 17.19
C LEU A 193 5.97 19.61 18.13
N ALA A 194 5.84 19.21 19.40
CA ALA A 194 6.92 19.27 20.37
C ALA A 194 8.10 18.36 19.96
N ARG A 195 7.81 17.12 19.55
CA ARG A 195 8.84 16.19 19.04
C ARG A 195 9.53 16.71 17.79
N GLU A 196 8.78 17.31 16.86
CA GLU A 196 9.35 17.86 15.64
C GLU A 196 10.24 19.08 15.93
N ALA A 197 9.83 19.95 16.87
CA ALA A 197 10.67 21.05 17.34
C ALA A 197 11.97 20.54 18.00
N GLU A 198 11.88 19.47 18.79
CA GLU A 198 13.05 18.81 19.36
C GLU A 198 13.97 18.24 18.27
N ARG A 199 13.41 17.52 17.30
CA ARG A 199 14.15 16.98 16.14
C ARG A 199 14.89 18.09 15.40
N LEU A 200 14.22 19.18 15.06
CA LEU A 200 14.82 20.34 14.38
C LEU A 200 15.90 21.02 15.22
N SER A 201 15.77 21.04 16.55
CA SER A 201 16.80 21.61 17.42
C SER A 201 18.12 20.83 17.38
N ARG A 202 18.07 19.50 17.18
CA ARG A 202 19.25 18.64 17.02
C ARG A 202 20.03 18.91 15.73
N PHE A 203 19.40 19.54 14.73
CA PHE A 203 20.02 19.89 13.45
C PHE A 203 20.47 21.35 13.34
N LYS A 204 20.18 22.22 14.33
CA LYS A 204 20.57 23.64 14.31
C LYS A 204 22.07 23.91 14.58
N GLY A 205 22.94 22.94 14.28
CA GLY A 205 24.38 23.00 14.57
C GLY A 205 25.32 22.52 13.45
N SER A 206 24.87 22.48 12.19
CA SER A 206 25.71 22.22 11.01
C SER A 206 25.81 23.42 10.09
#